data_AF-A0A382FKT7-F1
#
_entry.id   AF-A0A382FKT7-F1
#
_cell.length_a   1.000
_cell.length_b   1.000
_cell.length_c   1.000
_cell.angle_alpha   90.00
_cell.angle_beta   90.00
_cell.angle_gamma   90.00
#
_symmetry.space_group_name_H-M   'P 1'
#
loop_
_entity.id
_entity.type
_entity.pdbx_description
1 polymer ?
#
loop_
_entity_poly.entity_id
_entity_poly.type
_entity_poly.pdbx_seq_one_letter_code
_entity_poly.pdbx_strand_id
1 'polypeptide(L)' 'MKSKAKVVVIGGGAVGVSTLYHLAKKGWSDVVLVERKELTSGSTWHAAGLLPLFNMSYSVGQLHKYAV' A
#
# COMPACT_ATOMS: atom_id res chain seq x y z
N MET A 1 12.14 0.79 -19.61
CA MET A 1 10.80 0.91 -18.98
C MET A 1 9.81 0.11 -19.80
N LYS A 2 8.89 -0.63 -19.18
CA LYS A 2 7.79 -1.27 -19.92
C LYS A 2 6.84 -0.19 -20.45
N SER A 3 6.39 -0.31 -21.71
CA SER A 3 5.43 0.61 -22.32
C SER A 3 3.97 0.24 -22.03
N LYS A 4 3.73 -0.96 -21.51
CA LYS A 4 2.43 -1.48 -21.10
C LYS A 4 2.59 -2.21 -19.75
N ALA A 5 1.58 -2.09 -18.91
CA ALA A 5 1.44 -2.84 -17.67
C ALA A 5 -0.03 -3.18 -17.46
N LYS A 6 -0.33 -4.35 -16.88
CA LYS A 6 -1.69 -4.74 -16.51
C LYS A 6 -2.26 -3.82 -15.42
N VAL A 7 -1.42 -3.40 -14.47
CA VAL A 7 -1.78 -2.47 -13.39
C VAL A 7 -0.61 -1.54 -13.10
N VAL A 8 -0.91 -0.24 -12.93
CA VAL A 8 0.04 0.76 -12.47
C VAL A 8 -0.46 1.34 -11.15
N VAL A 9 0.34 1.20 -10.09
CA VAL A 9 0.10 1.80 -8.77
C VAL A 9 0.84 3.14 -8.72
N ILE A 10 0.11 4.22 -8.47
CA ILE A 10 0.68 5.57 -8.40
C ILE A 10 0.80 5.98 -6.93
N GLY A 11 2.04 6.25 -6.49
CA GLY A 11 2.39 6.62 -5.13
C GLY A 11 3.10 5.50 -4.36
N GLY A 12 4.31 5.78 -3.88
CA GLY A 12 5.20 4.91 -3.12
C GLY A 12 5.07 5.05 -1.61
N GLY A 13 3.92 5.51 -1.11
CA GLY A 13 3.59 5.47 0.32
C GLY A 13 3.18 4.07 0.79
N ALA A 14 2.95 3.91 2.10
CA ALA A 14 2.62 2.62 2.71
C ALA A 14 1.45 1.88 2.03
N VAL A 15 0.40 2.61 1.65
CA VAL A 15 -0.78 2.03 0.95
C VAL A 15 -0.43 1.55 -0.45
N GLY A 16 0.36 2.31 -1.22
CA GLY A 16 0.74 1.96 -2.58
C GLY A 16 1.66 0.74 -2.63
N VAL A 17 2.67 0.70 -1.75
CA VAL A 17 3.56 -0.46 -1.63
C VAL A 17 2.80 -1.69 -1.13
N SER A 18 1.92 -1.54 -0.15
CA SER A 18 1.05 -2.64 0.32
C SER A 18 0.16 -3.18 -0.81
N THR A 19 -0.42 -2.31 -1.63
CA THR A 19 -1.23 -2.70 -2.78
C THR A 19 -0.41 -3.51 -3.79
N LEU A 20 0.78 -3.01 -4.17
CA LEU A 20 1.71 -3.71 -5.06
C LEU A 20 2.09 -5.08 -4.51
N TYR A 21 2.46 -5.15 -3.23
CA TYR A 21 2.81 -6.40 -2.54
C TYR A 21 1.68 -7.43 -2.61
N HIS A 22 0.45 -7.03 -2.29
CA HIS A 22 -0.69 -7.97 -2.30
C HIS A 22 -1.07 -8.43 -3.70
N LEU A 23 -0.95 -7.58 -4.72
CA LEU A 23 -1.15 -7.98 -6.11
C LEU A 23 -0.09 -9.00 -6.54
N ALA A 24 1.18 -8.74 -6.25
CA ALA A 24 2.28 -9.66 -6.53
C ALA A 24 2.11 -11.00 -5.79
N LYS A 25 1.75 -10.95 -4.49
CA LYS A 25 1.48 -12.14 -3.66
C LYS A 25 0.31 -12.98 -4.20
N LYS A 26 -0.69 -12.34 -4.82
CA LYS A 26 -1.80 -13.02 -5.50
C LYS A 26 -1.43 -13.54 -6.91
N GLY A 27 -0.15 -13.51 -7.28
CA GLY A 27 0.36 -14.07 -8.54
C GLY A 27 0.34 -13.12 -9.73
N TRP A 28 0.09 -11.82 -9.51
CA TRP A 28 0.16 -10.85 -10.61
C TRP A 28 1.61 -10.50 -10.92
N SER A 29 2.05 -10.78 -12.14
CA SER A 29 3.44 -10.59 -12.57
C SER A 29 3.69 -9.28 -13.35
N ASP A 30 2.63 -8.60 -13.80
CA ASP A 30 2.72 -7.38 -14.61
C ASP A 30 2.11 -6.17 -13.89
N VAL A 31 2.67 -5.86 -12.73
CA VAL A 31 2.25 -4.75 -11.87
C VAL A 31 3.46 -3.84 -11.66
N VAL A 32 3.27 -2.54 -11.87
CA VAL A 32 4.34 -1.55 -11.73
C VAL A 32 3.91 -0.50 -10.72
N LEU A 33 4.84 -0.01 -9.90
CA LEU A 33 4.64 1.14 -9.02
C LEU A 33 5.46 2.32 -9.53
N VAL A 34 4.85 3.51 -9.53
CA VAL A 34 5.52 4.76 -9.89
C VAL A 34 5.40 5.72 -8.71
N GLU A 35 6.55 6.23 -8.26
CA GLU A 35 6.66 7.25 -7.22
C GLU A 35 7.38 8.48 -7.81
N ARG A 36 6.94 9.68 -7.42
CA ARG A 36 7.50 10.95 -7.88
C ARG A 36 8.92 11.18 -7.38
N LYS A 37 9.21 10.81 -6.13
CA LYS A 37 10.53 10.95 -5.50
C LYS A 37 11.05 9.58 -5.05
N GLU A 38 11.20 9.40 -3.76
CA GLU A 38 11.57 8.16 -3.10
C GLU A 38 10.37 7.56 -2.35
N LEU A 39 10.46 6.26 -2.04
CA LEU A 39 9.45 5.60 -1.24
C LEU A 39 9.27 6.33 0.10
N THR A 40 8.04 6.32 0.61
CA THR A 40 7.66 6.96 1.88
C THR A 40 7.71 8.49 1.95
N SER A 41 8.21 9.17 0.91
CA SER A 41 8.42 10.63 0.89
C SER A 41 7.16 11.51 1.06
N GLY A 42 5.96 10.91 1.00
CA GLY A 42 4.69 11.54 1.37
C GLY A 42 4.36 11.43 2.86
N SER A 43 3.06 11.32 3.22
CA SER A 43 2.58 11.22 4.62
C SER A 43 3.22 10.10 5.45
N THR A 44 3.71 9.05 4.79
CA THR A 44 4.22 7.83 5.43
C THR A 44 5.42 8.08 6.35
N TRP A 45 6.44 8.85 5.95
CA TRP A 45 7.68 8.98 6.76
C TRP A 45 7.46 9.68 8.10
N HIS A 46 6.56 10.66 8.14
CA HIS A 46 6.24 11.45 9.35
C HIS A 46 5.02 10.93 10.12
N ALA A 47 4.51 9.75 9.81
CA ALA A 47 3.46 9.13 10.61
C ALA A 47 4.03 8.62 11.95
N ALA A 48 3.34 8.86 13.06
CA ALA A 48 3.76 8.39 14.39
C ALA A 48 3.71 6.86 14.57
N GLY A 49 3.13 6.12 13.61
CA GLY A 49 3.12 4.65 13.63
C GLY A 49 2.12 4.00 14.59
N LEU A 50 1.11 4.73 15.07
CA LEU A 50 0.07 4.19 15.96
C LEU A 50 -0.89 3.25 15.23
N LEU A 51 -1.10 2.04 15.76
CA LEU A 51 -1.97 1.00 15.17
C LEU A 51 -3.03 0.53 16.20
N PRO A 52 -4.04 1.36 16.52
CA PRO A 52 -5.07 0.97 17.47
C PRO A 52 -5.98 -0.12 16.89
N LEU A 53 -6.16 -1.23 17.63
CA LEU A 53 -7.05 -2.33 17.23
C LEU A 53 -8.52 -2.12 17.64
N PHE A 54 -8.83 -1.02 18.33
CA PHE A 54 -10.20 -0.65 18.66
C PHE A 54 -10.76 0.31 17.61
N ASN A 55 -11.95 0.02 17.08
CA ASN A 55 -12.68 0.89 16.17
C ASN A 55 -14.18 0.65 16.30
N MET A 56 -14.99 1.70 16.17
CA MET A 56 -16.45 1.60 16.21
C MET A 56 -17.02 0.92 14.95
N SER A 57 -16.29 0.94 13.84
CA SER A 57 -16.67 0.27 12.61
C SER A 57 -16.14 -1.16 12.57
N TYR A 58 -17.04 -2.13 12.36
CA TYR A 58 -16.69 -3.53 12.20
C TYR A 58 -15.69 -3.76 11.05
N SER A 59 -15.96 -3.16 9.88
CA SER A 59 -15.11 -3.32 8.70
C SER A 59 -13.71 -2.74 8.91
N VAL A 60 -13.60 -1.59 9.58
CA VAL A 60 -12.30 -0.98 9.90
C VAL A 60 -11.57 -1.82 10.96
N GLY A 61 -12.28 -2.37 11.94
CA GLY A 61 -11.71 -3.30 12.91
C GLY A 61 -11.10 -4.55 12.26
N GLN A 62 -11.78 -5.14 11.25
CA GLN A 62 -11.22 -6.27 10.50
C GLN A 62 -9.98 -5.87 9.68
N LEU A 63 -9.97 -4.67 9.08
CA LEU A 63 -8.78 -4.16 8.38
C LEU A 63 -7.60 -3.96 9.33
N HIS A 64 -7.81 -3.38 10.50
CA HIS A 64 -6.75 -3.21 11.50
C HIS A 64 -6.22 -4.55 11.98
N LYS A 65 -7.09 -5.54 12.22
CA LYS A 65 -6.69 -6.90 12.60
C LYS A 65 -5.78 -7.57 11.55
N TYR A 66 -5.96 -7.27 10.26
CA TYR A 66 -5.12 -7.79 9.19
C TYR A 66 -3.78 -7.03 9.06
N ALA A 67 -3.79 -5.74 9.39
CA ALA A 67 -2.67 -4.84 9.17
C ALA A 67 -1.57 -4.94 10.25
N VAL A 68 -1.84 -5.60 11.38
CA VAL A 68 -0.92 -5.84 12.51
C VAL A 68 -0.62 -7.33 12.61
#